data_AF-A0A550C917-F1
#
_entry.id   AF-A0A550C917-F1
#
_cell.length_a   1.000
_cell.length_b   1.000
_cell.length_c   1.000
_cell.angle_alpha   90.00
_cell.angle_beta   90.00
_cell.angle_gamma   90.00
#
_symmetry.space_group_name_H-M   'P 1'
#
loop_
_entity.id
_entity.type
_entity.pdbx_description
1 polymer ?
#
loop_
_entity_poly.entity_id
_entity_poly.type
_entity_poly.pdbx_seq_one_letter_code
_entity_poly.pdbx_strand_id
1 'polypeptide(L)'
;MESKPWMKCPISGATDNMFKVKLIPDSADEGDEYEVACMEWFWGLQRGGLLYYLATMHNILLFREDIARLYADWQFILVPTFKVYVDMMDFAKRAGVLRRRESDTSPRRPLTALSPPNGLFRYVFIPFTDAARKLQTEFNMQPQTDEDLNGGLNPVSKEPWLPGTESYPVVECYANPYSVCTLADRAFQYHSHGDFVTSQWSICLLHVTRQWMGPDAYAPKWFVNARGVDLDDETLASSEAAGYDDSDALPDKCSACDESCLLSRADCPRATGVAAVGDDIDSQTKVSIWLNKVDPDCDDPNSDPVQAKTPRSSLKLRRSIRIAARACPYAPPPPRPSPTRRGPWPSARACDPIRHPPSWVKRNGQFPTVHFTSNDWAYFKRGAALAAHRNDR
;
A
#
# COMPACT_ATOMS: atom_id res chain seq x y z
N MET A 1 18.11 15.52 -17.36
CA MET A 1 16.90 14.86 -16.83
C MET A 1 16.88 13.47 -17.43
N GLU A 2 17.05 12.42 -16.63
CA GLU A 2 16.91 11.05 -17.12
C GLU A 2 15.46 10.84 -17.56
N SER A 3 15.28 10.47 -18.84
CA SER A 3 13.98 10.12 -19.37
C SER A 3 13.49 8.88 -18.64
N LYS A 4 12.44 9.01 -17.83
CA LYS A 4 11.79 7.88 -17.17
C LYS A 4 11.13 7.02 -18.26
N PRO A 5 11.65 5.81 -18.58
CA PRO A 5 11.18 5.04 -19.74
C PRO A 5 9.72 4.59 -19.62
N TRP A 6 9.17 4.60 -18.39
CA TRP A 6 7.77 4.31 -18.10
C TRP A 6 6.82 5.51 -18.27
N MET A 7 7.32 6.71 -18.58
CA MET A 7 6.50 7.91 -18.84
C MET A 7 6.27 8.14 -20.35
N LYS A 8 5.89 7.09 -21.07
CA LYS A 8 5.52 7.15 -22.48
C LYS A 8 4.28 6.32 -22.75
N CYS A 9 3.53 6.69 -23.79
CA CYS A 9 2.45 5.88 -24.31
C CYS A 9 3.00 4.58 -24.91
N PRO A 10 2.53 3.39 -24.47
CA PRO A 10 3.06 2.14 -24.99
C PRO A 10 2.62 1.87 -26.44
N ILE A 11 1.61 2.60 -26.94
CA ILE A 11 1.11 2.48 -28.31
C ILE A 11 1.73 3.55 -29.22
N SER A 12 1.54 4.83 -28.90
CA SER A 12 1.97 5.92 -29.79
C SER A 12 3.40 6.38 -29.55
N GLY A 13 4.04 5.97 -28.46
CA GLY A 13 5.34 6.49 -28.04
C GLY A 13 5.32 7.93 -27.52
N ALA A 14 4.15 8.60 -27.51
CA ALA A 14 4.00 9.97 -27.02
C ALA A 14 4.47 10.11 -25.56
N THR A 15 5.08 11.25 -25.23
CA THR A 15 5.55 11.59 -23.88
C THR A 15 4.86 12.83 -23.31
N ASP A 16 4.07 13.51 -24.13
CA ASP A 16 3.26 14.67 -23.83
C ASP A 16 1.75 14.33 -23.85
N ASN A 17 0.95 15.20 -23.23
CA ASN A 17 -0.51 15.04 -23.09
C ASN A 17 -0.94 13.61 -22.65
N MET A 18 -0.23 13.08 -21.65
CA MET A 18 -0.41 11.72 -21.15
C MET A 18 -1.50 11.65 -20.08
N PHE A 19 -2.44 10.72 -20.27
CA PHE A 19 -3.52 10.41 -19.34
C PHE A 19 -3.25 9.09 -18.63
N LYS A 20 -3.55 9.07 -17.33
CA LYS A 20 -3.44 7.87 -16.48
C LYS A 20 -4.74 7.09 -16.52
N VAL A 21 -4.69 5.84 -16.95
CA VAL A 21 -5.77 4.88 -16.73
C VAL A 21 -5.37 3.99 -15.56
N LYS A 22 -6.17 4.01 -14.50
CA LYS A 22 -6.05 3.07 -13.39
C LYS A 22 -6.70 1.75 -13.77
N LEU A 23 -5.95 0.66 -13.69
CA LEU A 23 -6.42 -0.67 -14.02
C LEU A 23 -7.30 -1.23 -12.89
N ILE A 24 -6.94 -0.91 -11.66
CA ILE A 24 -7.70 -1.23 -10.46
C ILE A 24 -7.98 0.08 -9.72
N PRO A 25 -9.26 0.35 -9.35
CA PRO A 25 -9.62 1.56 -8.63
C PRO A 25 -9.00 1.55 -7.23
N ASP A 26 -8.75 2.74 -6.67
CA ASP A 26 -8.19 2.87 -5.32
C ASP A 26 -9.09 2.19 -4.28
N SER A 27 -10.41 2.29 -4.44
CA SER A 27 -11.40 1.66 -3.55
C SER A 27 -11.39 0.13 -3.53
N ALA A 28 -10.47 -0.53 -4.25
CA ALA A 28 -10.32 -1.98 -4.18
C ALA A 28 -9.72 -2.46 -2.86
N ASP A 29 -9.01 -1.59 -2.12
CA ASP A 29 -8.50 -1.90 -0.78
C ASP A 29 -9.57 -1.78 0.31
N GLU A 30 -10.65 -1.04 0.05
CA GLU A 30 -11.84 -0.91 0.91
C GLU A 30 -12.82 -2.09 0.80
N GLY A 31 -12.48 -3.12 0.03
CA GLY A 31 -13.30 -4.33 -0.18
C GLY A 31 -13.43 -5.20 1.08
N ASP A 32 -14.07 -6.37 0.91
CA ASP A 32 -14.12 -7.35 1.99
C ASP A 32 -12.70 -7.77 2.40
N GLU A 33 -12.46 -7.82 3.72
CA GLU A 33 -11.12 -8.01 4.27
C GLU A 33 -10.48 -9.32 3.78
N TYR A 34 -11.30 -10.36 3.61
CA TYR A 34 -10.86 -11.66 3.11
C TYR A 34 -10.58 -11.63 1.61
N GLU A 35 -11.41 -10.98 0.80
CA GLU A 35 -11.16 -10.79 -0.64
C GLU A 35 -9.84 -10.03 -0.89
N VAL A 36 -9.60 -8.94 -0.15
CA VAL A 36 -8.34 -8.19 -0.21
C VAL A 36 -7.16 -9.09 0.20
N ALA A 37 -7.32 -9.92 1.24
CA ALA A 37 -6.29 -10.87 1.64
C ALA A 37 -6.03 -11.94 0.58
N CYS A 38 -7.05 -12.43 -0.12
CA CYS A 38 -6.90 -13.34 -1.25
C CYS A 38 -6.13 -12.71 -2.41
N MET A 39 -6.41 -11.43 -2.73
CA MET A 39 -5.65 -10.67 -3.73
C MET A 39 -4.18 -10.55 -3.36
N GLU A 40 -3.89 -10.06 -2.15
CA GLU A 40 -2.52 -9.89 -1.66
C GLU A 40 -1.78 -11.23 -1.55
N TRP A 41 -2.49 -12.27 -1.11
CA TRP A 41 -1.98 -13.62 -1.04
C TRP A 41 -1.56 -14.11 -2.43
N PHE A 42 -2.45 -13.98 -3.40
CA PHE A 42 -2.22 -14.50 -4.73
C PHE A 42 -1.08 -13.76 -5.45
N TRP A 43 -1.04 -12.44 -5.30
CA TRP A 43 -0.08 -11.59 -6.02
C TRP A 43 1.31 -11.60 -5.38
N GLY A 44 1.49 -12.21 -4.21
CA GLY A 44 2.76 -12.15 -3.49
C GLY A 44 2.99 -10.79 -2.83
N LEU A 45 1.92 -10.05 -2.51
CA LEU A 45 1.97 -8.85 -1.69
C LEU A 45 1.98 -9.24 -0.21
N GLN A 46 2.59 -8.41 0.63
CA GLN A 46 2.42 -8.51 2.07
C GLN A 46 0.99 -8.15 2.46
N ARG A 47 0.52 -8.57 3.65
CA ARG A 47 -0.81 -8.19 4.13
C ARG A 47 -0.89 -6.67 4.22
N GLY A 48 -1.97 -6.03 3.80
CA GLY A 48 -2.08 -4.55 3.72
C GLY A 48 -1.27 -3.91 2.58
N GLY A 49 -0.56 -4.70 1.77
CA GLY A 49 0.25 -4.22 0.66
C GLY A 49 -0.55 -3.76 -0.55
N LEU A 50 -1.85 -4.09 -0.65
CA LEU A 50 -2.66 -3.74 -1.83
C LEU A 50 -2.79 -2.23 -1.99
N LEU A 51 -3.10 -1.49 -0.92
CA LEU A 51 -3.21 -0.02 -0.94
C LEU A 51 -1.98 0.63 -1.60
N TYR A 52 -0.79 0.21 -1.21
CA TYR A 52 0.46 0.72 -1.75
C TYR A 52 0.67 0.32 -3.20
N TYR A 53 0.35 -0.93 -3.54
CA TYR A 53 0.41 -1.41 -4.91
C TYR A 53 -0.47 -0.58 -5.85
N LEU A 54 -1.69 -0.19 -5.43
CA LEU A 54 -2.63 0.58 -6.24
C LEU A 54 -2.08 1.95 -6.65
N ALA A 55 -1.20 2.54 -5.83
CA ALA A 55 -0.51 3.80 -6.12
C ALA A 55 0.71 3.65 -7.05
N THR A 56 1.17 2.42 -7.30
CA THR A 56 2.36 2.18 -8.14
C THR A 56 2.06 2.30 -9.64
N MET A 57 3.13 2.49 -10.42
CA MET A 57 3.06 2.45 -11.88
C MET A 57 2.62 1.10 -12.45
N HIS A 58 2.71 0.02 -11.67
CA HIS A 58 2.27 -1.31 -12.10
C HIS A 58 0.74 -1.43 -12.21
N ASN A 59 -0.02 -0.52 -11.59
CA ASN A 59 -1.47 -0.42 -11.69
C ASN A 59 -1.95 0.67 -12.69
N ILE A 60 -1.03 1.29 -13.42
CA ILE A 60 -1.33 2.45 -14.27
C ILE A 60 -0.87 2.20 -15.71
N LEU A 61 -1.77 2.42 -16.66
CA LEU A 61 -1.41 2.63 -18.07
C LEU A 61 -1.35 4.13 -18.34
N LEU A 62 -0.31 4.55 -19.06
CA LEU A 62 -0.20 5.90 -19.57
C LEU A 62 -0.51 5.90 -21.05
N PHE A 63 -1.53 6.63 -21.47
CA PHE A 63 -1.92 6.75 -22.87
C PHE A 63 -1.99 8.21 -23.31
N ARG A 64 -1.81 8.48 -24.60
CA ARG A 64 -2.24 9.75 -25.20
C ARG A 64 -3.74 9.90 -24.99
N GLU A 65 -4.22 11.13 -24.82
CA GLU A 65 -5.62 11.43 -24.46
C GLU A 65 -6.69 10.66 -25.25
N ASP A 66 -6.57 10.66 -26.58
CA ASP A 66 -7.49 9.97 -27.49
C ASP A 66 -7.47 8.45 -27.28
N ILE A 67 -6.28 7.86 -27.12
CA ILE A 67 -6.09 6.43 -26.85
C ILE A 67 -6.67 6.07 -25.46
N ALA A 68 -6.46 6.95 -24.47
CA ALA A 68 -6.96 6.76 -23.11
C ALA A 68 -8.49 6.72 -23.09
N ARG A 69 -9.15 7.59 -23.87
CA ARG A 69 -10.62 7.60 -24.01
C ARG A 69 -11.12 6.30 -24.64
N LEU A 70 -10.51 5.87 -25.75
CA LEU A 70 -10.86 4.60 -26.38
C LEU A 70 -10.73 3.40 -25.41
N TYR A 71 -9.68 3.39 -24.59
CA TYR A 71 -9.47 2.32 -23.61
C TYR A 71 -10.47 2.40 -22.45
N ALA A 72 -10.76 3.60 -21.94
CA ALA A 72 -11.74 3.82 -20.87
C ALA A 72 -13.17 3.45 -21.29
N ASP A 73 -13.52 3.68 -22.56
CA ASP A 73 -14.80 3.31 -23.17
C ASP A 73 -14.85 1.81 -23.58
N TRP A 74 -13.83 1.03 -23.20
CA TRP A 74 -13.68 -0.39 -23.57
C TRP A 74 -13.72 -0.65 -25.08
N GLN A 75 -13.33 0.32 -25.92
CA GLN A 75 -13.32 0.14 -27.38
C GLN A 75 -12.19 -0.79 -27.86
N PHE A 76 -11.17 -0.95 -27.03
CA PHE A 76 -10.17 -2.01 -27.12
C PHE A 76 -9.72 -2.39 -25.72
N ILE A 77 -9.08 -3.55 -25.62
CA ILE A 77 -8.46 -4.01 -24.37
C ILE A 77 -7.05 -4.51 -24.62
N LEU A 78 -6.27 -4.52 -23.54
CA LEU A 78 -5.00 -5.22 -23.46
C LEU A 78 -5.20 -6.48 -22.62
N VAL A 79 -4.70 -7.61 -23.10
CA VAL A 79 -4.78 -8.90 -22.40
C VAL A 79 -3.40 -9.55 -22.40
N PRO A 80 -2.99 -10.28 -21.35
CA PRO A 80 -1.71 -10.98 -21.38
C PRO A 80 -1.62 -11.92 -22.59
N THR A 81 -0.45 -12.00 -23.22
CA THR A 81 -0.19 -13.05 -24.22
C THR A 81 -0.30 -14.44 -23.56
N PHE A 82 -0.42 -15.50 -24.36
CA PHE A 82 -0.47 -16.86 -23.79
C PHE A 82 0.82 -17.19 -23.04
N LYS A 83 1.97 -16.69 -23.50
CA LYS A 83 3.23 -16.77 -22.75
C LYS A 83 3.14 -16.12 -21.38
N VAL A 84 2.68 -14.87 -21.31
CA VAL A 84 2.57 -14.15 -20.03
C VAL A 84 1.58 -14.86 -19.10
N TYR A 85 0.48 -15.38 -19.62
CA TYR A 85 -0.43 -16.23 -18.85
C TYR A 85 0.30 -17.46 -18.27
N VAL A 86 1.07 -18.20 -19.07
CA VAL A 86 1.84 -19.36 -18.60
C VAL A 86 2.83 -18.95 -17.51
N ASP A 87 3.54 -17.84 -17.70
CA ASP A 87 4.48 -17.31 -16.72
C ASP A 87 3.81 -16.94 -15.40
N MET A 88 2.61 -16.34 -15.44
CA MET A 88 1.82 -16.04 -14.24
C MET A 88 1.43 -17.30 -13.49
N MET A 89 0.95 -18.33 -14.20
CA MET A 89 0.51 -19.58 -13.58
C MET A 89 1.70 -20.38 -13.01
N ASP A 90 2.83 -20.39 -13.70
CA ASP A 90 4.04 -21.04 -13.22
C ASP A 90 4.72 -20.27 -12.10
N PHE A 91 4.64 -18.94 -12.11
CA PHE A 91 4.99 -18.12 -10.95
C PHE A 91 4.14 -18.48 -9.74
N ALA A 92 2.80 -18.51 -9.87
CA ALA A 92 1.91 -18.84 -8.76
C ALA A 92 2.22 -20.21 -8.12
N LYS A 93 2.53 -21.22 -8.95
CA LYS A 93 3.00 -22.53 -8.49
C LYS A 93 4.33 -22.43 -7.73
N ARG A 94 5.34 -21.79 -8.33
CA ARG A 94 6.70 -21.67 -7.74
C ARG A 94 6.76 -20.75 -6.52
N ALA A 95 5.84 -19.82 -6.40
CA ALA A 95 5.72 -18.91 -5.27
C ALA A 95 5.06 -19.57 -4.05
N GLY A 96 4.60 -20.83 -4.17
CA GLY A 96 3.95 -21.55 -3.07
C GLY A 96 2.60 -20.96 -2.68
N VAL A 97 1.95 -20.23 -3.60
CA VAL A 97 0.68 -19.55 -3.37
C VAL A 97 -0.48 -20.56 -3.41
N LEU A 98 -0.42 -21.47 -4.37
CA LEU A 98 -1.46 -22.48 -4.59
C LEU A 98 -1.32 -23.63 -3.60
N ARG A 99 -2.43 -24.02 -2.95
CA ARG A 99 -2.54 -25.20 -2.07
C ARG A 99 -1.54 -25.21 -0.92
N ARG A 100 -1.19 -24.03 -0.42
CA ARG A 100 -0.30 -23.91 0.74
C ARG A 100 -0.97 -24.44 1.99
N ARG A 101 -0.23 -25.23 2.78
CA ARG A 101 -0.73 -25.75 4.06
C ARG A 101 -0.82 -24.61 5.07
N GLU A 102 -1.82 -24.65 5.95
CA GLU A 102 -1.99 -23.67 7.03
C GLU A 102 -0.77 -23.63 7.97
N SER A 103 -0.05 -24.74 8.10
CA SER A 103 1.17 -24.83 8.91
C SER A 103 2.42 -24.25 8.24
N ASP A 104 2.38 -23.95 6.94
CA ASP A 104 3.53 -23.44 6.20
C ASP A 104 3.50 -21.91 6.15
N THR A 105 4.35 -21.30 6.99
CA THR A 105 4.52 -19.86 7.13
C THR A 105 5.79 -19.33 6.44
N SER A 106 6.45 -20.14 5.59
CA SER A 106 7.71 -19.72 4.96
C SER A 106 7.54 -18.49 4.02
N PRO A 107 8.60 -17.73 3.74
CA PRO A 107 8.50 -16.55 2.89
C PRO A 107 7.96 -16.88 1.48
N ARG A 108 7.05 -16.04 0.97
CA ARG A 108 6.59 -16.12 -0.42
C ARG A 108 7.52 -15.35 -1.34
N ARG A 109 7.53 -15.72 -2.62
CA ARG A 109 8.19 -14.89 -3.64
C ARG A 109 7.39 -13.59 -3.81
N PRO A 110 8.06 -12.43 -3.82
CA PRO A 110 7.38 -11.15 -4.00
C PRO A 110 6.85 -11.02 -5.43
N LEU A 111 5.83 -10.17 -5.61
CA LEU A 111 5.26 -9.84 -6.92
C LEU A 111 6.33 -9.47 -7.97
N THR A 112 7.40 -8.80 -7.54
CA THR A 112 8.51 -8.35 -8.41
C THR A 112 9.27 -9.52 -9.05
N ALA A 113 9.18 -10.73 -8.51
CA ALA A 113 9.81 -11.91 -9.09
C ALA A 113 9.06 -12.47 -10.33
N LEU A 114 7.85 -11.97 -10.62
CA LEU A 114 7.17 -12.20 -11.90
C LEU A 114 7.69 -11.26 -13.00
N SER A 115 8.30 -10.13 -12.64
CA SER A 115 8.72 -9.14 -13.62
C SER A 115 9.83 -9.66 -14.53
N PRO A 116 9.72 -9.46 -15.86
CA PRO A 116 10.78 -9.80 -16.77
C PRO A 116 12.01 -8.91 -16.53
N PRO A 117 13.21 -9.30 -16.99
CA PRO A 117 14.44 -8.55 -16.73
C PRO A 117 14.41 -7.08 -17.19
N ASN A 118 13.66 -6.78 -18.25
CA ASN A 118 13.45 -5.43 -18.78
C ASN A 118 12.25 -4.69 -18.14
N GLY A 119 11.48 -5.37 -17.29
CA GLY A 119 10.26 -4.86 -16.64
C GLY A 119 9.07 -4.67 -17.58
N LEU A 120 9.18 -5.02 -18.87
CA LEU A 120 8.13 -4.86 -19.88
C LEU A 120 7.38 -6.16 -20.09
N PHE A 121 6.08 -6.14 -19.85
CA PHE A 121 5.18 -7.24 -20.16
C PHE A 121 4.57 -7.03 -21.55
N ARG A 122 4.33 -8.14 -22.25
CA ARG A 122 3.73 -8.18 -23.58
C ARG A 122 2.23 -8.47 -23.48
N TYR A 123 1.43 -7.65 -24.13
CA TYR A 123 -0.03 -7.74 -24.11
C TYR A 123 -0.59 -7.76 -25.52
N VAL A 124 -1.55 -8.63 -25.79
CA VAL A 124 -2.33 -8.63 -27.03
C VAL A 124 -3.30 -7.46 -27.00
N PHE A 125 -3.34 -6.69 -28.08
CA PHE A 125 -4.30 -5.62 -28.30
C PHE A 125 -5.53 -6.20 -29.03
N ILE A 126 -6.68 -6.19 -28.37
CA ILE A 126 -7.94 -6.70 -28.94
C ILE A 126 -8.87 -5.51 -29.21
N PRO A 127 -9.10 -5.14 -30.48
CA PRO A 127 -10.05 -4.10 -30.84
C PRO A 127 -11.49 -4.64 -30.86
N PHE A 128 -12.41 -3.95 -30.20
CA PHE A 128 -13.85 -4.22 -30.27
C PHE A 128 -14.59 -3.32 -31.27
N THR A 129 -13.96 -2.22 -31.70
CA THR A 129 -14.57 -1.23 -32.59
C THR A 129 -13.68 -0.90 -33.79
N ASP A 130 -14.26 -0.28 -34.82
CA ASP A 130 -13.52 0.19 -35.99
C ASP A 130 -12.53 1.31 -35.64
N ALA A 131 -12.84 2.14 -34.65
CA ALA A 131 -11.92 3.18 -34.17
C ALA A 131 -10.64 2.55 -33.58
N ALA A 132 -10.79 1.49 -32.78
CA ALA A 132 -9.66 0.74 -32.26
C ALA A 132 -8.88 -0.01 -33.36
N ARG A 133 -9.55 -0.57 -34.38
CA ARG A 133 -8.88 -1.18 -35.54
C ARG A 133 -8.05 -0.17 -36.33
N LYS A 134 -8.55 1.06 -36.51
CA LYS A 134 -7.79 2.15 -37.16
C LYS A 134 -6.51 2.48 -36.39
N LEU A 135 -6.58 2.46 -35.06
CA LEU A 135 -5.43 2.71 -34.19
C LEU A 135 -4.34 1.63 -34.35
N GLN A 136 -4.73 0.37 -34.54
CA GLN A 136 -3.79 -0.71 -34.91
C GLN A 136 -3.06 -0.40 -36.22
N THR A 137 -3.77 0.08 -37.25
CA THR A 137 -3.16 0.42 -38.55
C THR A 137 -2.31 1.68 -38.51
N GLU A 138 -2.71 2.69 -37.74
CA GLU A 138 -2.02 3.98 -37.61
C GLU A 138 -0.63 3.81 -36.99
N PHE A 139 -0.52 3.00 -35.93
CA PHE A 139 0.71 2.86 -35.15
C PHE A 139 1.57 1.66 -35.55
N ASN A 140 1.18 0.90 -36.58
CA ASN A 140 1.92 -0.28 -37.07
C ASN A 140 2.39 -1.19 -35.93
N MET A 141 1.45 -1.60 -35.08
CA MET A 141 1.77 -2.40 -33.90
C MET A 141 2.43 -3.72 -34.27
N GLN A 142 3.30 -4.22 -33.38
CA GLN A 142 4.09 -5.41 -33.65
C GLN A 142 3.21 -6.66 -33.70
N PRO A 143 3.48 -7.63 -34.60
CA PRO A 143 2.79 -8.91 -34.57
C PRO A 143 3.17 -9.73 -33.32
N GLN A 144 2.34 -10.73 -33.00
CA GLN A 144 2.69 -11.73 -32.00
C GLN A 144 3.87 -12.59 -32.48
N THR A 145 4.74 -12.98 -31.54
CA THR A 145 5.78 -13.98 -31.79
C THR A 145 5.26 -15.40 -31.52
N ASP A 146 5.99 -16.42 -31.97
CA ASP A 146 5.68 -17.82 -31.66
C ASP A 146 5.66 -18.09 -30.15
N GLU A 147 6.49 -17.37 -29.38
CA GLU A 147 6.49 -17.42 -27.93
C GLU A 147 5.17 -16.85 -27.37
N ASP A 148 4.74 -15.67 -27.82
CA ASP A 148 3.49 -15.04 -27.37
C ASP A 148 2.28 -15.97 -27.57
N LEU A 149 2.30 -16.74 -28.66
CA LEU A 149 1.30 -17.74 -29.05
C LEU A 149 1.47 -19.10 -28.37
N ASN A 150 2.41 -19.22 -27.42
CA ASN A 150 2.69 -20.44 -26.66
C ASN A 150 2.91 -21.66 -27.59
N GLY A 151 3.65 -21.46 -28.68
CA GLY A 151 4.04 -22.54 -29.60
C GLY A 151 2.87 -23.23 -30.31
N GLY A 152 1.75 -22.52 -30.54
CA GLY A 152 0.61 -23.12 -31.26
C GLY A 152 -0.53 -23.60 -30.37
N LEU A 153 -0.37 -23.58 -29.04
CA LEU A 153 -1.29 -24.24 -28.12
C LEU A 153 -1.95 -23.27 -27.16
N ASN A 154 -3.27 -23.41 -27.02
CA ASN A 154 -4.02 -22.74 -25.96
C ASN A 154 -3.49 -23.20 -24.59
N PRO A 155 -3.10 -22.26 -23.71
CA PRO A 155 -2.39 -22.62 -22.50
C PRO A 155 -3.29 -23.27 -21.44
N VAL A 156 -4.62 -23.13 -21.55
CA VAL A 156 -5.62 -23.73 -20.66
C VAL A 156 -6.04 -25.10 -21.18
N SER A 157 -6.60 -25.19 -22.39
CA SER A 157 -7.13 -26.44 -22.94
C SER A 157 -6.05 -27.40 -23.44
N LYS A 158 -4.84 -26.90 -23.73
CA LYS A 158 -3.74 -27.62 -24.39
C LYS A 158 -4.04 -28.08 -25.81
N GLU A 159 -5.11 -27.56 -26.40
CA GLU A 159 -5.48 -27.77 -27.80
C GLU A 159 -4.85 -26.69 -28.69
N PRO A 160 -4.75 -26.91 -30.00
CA PRO A 160 -4.35 -25.86 -30.94
C PRO A 160 -5.22 -24.61 -30.80
N TRP A 161 -4.62 -23.41 -30.88
CA TRP A 161 -5.40 -22.17 -30.89
C TRP A 161 -6.23 -22.03 -32.18
N LEU A 162 -7.26 -21.19 -32.14
CA LEU A 162 -8.17 -21.00 -33.27
C LEU A 162 -7.58 -20.10 -34.37
N PRO A 163 -7.78 -20.42 -35.67
CA PRO A 163 -7.29 -19.58 -36.77
C PRO A 163 -7.64 -18.10 -36.61
N GLY A 164 -6.67 -17.21 -36.84
CA GLY A 164 -6.82 -15.77 -36.65
C GLY A 164 -6.37 -15.27 -35.28
N THR A 165 -5.98 -16.15 -34.36
CA THR A 165 -5.36 -15.77 -33.07
C THR A 165 -4.10 -14.93 -33.28
N GLU A 166 -3.31 -15.28 -34.30
CA GLU A 166 -2.06 -14.61 -34.70
C GLU A 166 -2.26 -13.21 -35.29
N SER A 167 -3.48 -12.86 -35.71
CA SER A 167 -3.78 -11.58 -36.37
C SER A 167 -3.80 -10.38 -35.42
N TYR A 168 -3.88 -10.63 -34.11
CA TYR A 168 -3.89 -9.58 -33.10
C TYR A 168 -2.46 -9.12 -32.79
N PRO A 169 -2.20 -7.81 -32.71
CA PRO A 169 -0.86 -7.30 -32.46
C PRO A 169 -0.55 -7.23 -30.96
N VAL A 170 0.70 -6.93 -30.64
CA VAL A 170 1.24 -6.87 -29.27
C VAL A 170 1.68 -5.45 -28.92
N VAL A 171 1.45 -5.10 -27.65
CA VAL A 171 1.88 -3.87 -27.00
C VAL A 171 2.73 -4.24 -25.78
N GLU A 172 3.86 -3.55 -25.61
CA GLU A 172 4.74 -3.74 -24.44
C GLU A 172 4.55 -2.60 -23.43
N CYS A 173 4.32 -2.94 -22.16
CA CYS A 173 4.22 -1.92 -21.12
C CYS A 173 4.62 -2.41 -19.71
N TYR A 174 4.76 -1.48 -18.78
CA TYR A 174 5.18 -1.73 -17.39
C TYR A 174 4.03 -2.10 -16.44
N ALA A 175 2.79 -1.99 -16.90
CA ALA A 175 1.64 -2.43 -16.12
C ALA A 175 1.81 -3.92 -15.81
N ASN A 176 1.51 -4.31 -14.57
CA ASN A 176 1.65 -5.68 -14.14
C ASN A 176 0.44 -6.49 -14.60
N PRO A 177 0.64 -7.76 -15.00
CA PRO A 177 -0.43 -8.51 -15.64
C PRO A 177 -1.60 -8.83 -14.71
N TYR A 178 -1.43 -8.88 -13.38
CA TYR A 178 -2.59 -9.03 -12.48
C TYR A 178 -3.54 -7.83 -12.54
N SER A 179 -2.99 -6.62 -12.64
CA SER A 179 -3.77 -5.39 -12.83
C SER A 179 -4.50 -5.39 -14.17
N VAL A 180 -3.77 -5.72 -15.25
CA VAL A 180 -4.36 -5.80 -16.59
C VAL A 180 -5.47 -6.85 -16.65
N CYS A 181 -5.26 -8.03 -16.06
CA CYS A 181 -6.27 -9.09 -16.01
C CYS A 181 -7.57 -8.63 -15.32
N THR A 182 -7.43 -7.89 -14.22
CA THR A 182 -8.59 -7.42 -13.43
C THR A 182 -9.49 -6.48 -14.25
N LEU A 183 -8.89 -5.55 -15.01
CA LEU A 183 -9.67 -4.67 -15.88
C LEU A 183 -10.19 -5.40 -17.13
N ALA A 184 -9.35 -6.22 -17.76
CA ALA A 184 -9.67 -6.91 -18.99
C ALA A 184 -10.86 -7.89 -18.83
N ASP A 185 -10.96 -8.58 -17.69
CA ASP A 185 -12.10 -9.46 -17.40
C ASP A 185 -13.43 -8.70 -17.42
N ARG A 186 -13.48 -7.50 -16.80
CA ARG A 186 -14.67 -6.64 -16.82
C ARG A 186 -15.04 -6.19 -18.22
N ALA A 187 -14.04 -5.83 -19.02
CA ALA A 187 -14.27 -5.37 -20.39
C ALA A 187 -14.75 -6.52 -21.30
N PHE A 188 -14.24 -7.75 -21.12
CA PHE A 188 -14.80 -8.92 -21.80
C PHE A 188 -16.25 -9.18 -21.38
N GLN A 189 -16.58 -9.09 -20.10
CA GLN A 189 -17.96 -9.24 -19.64
C GLN A 189 -18.90 -8.22 -20.31
N TYR A 190 -18.46 -6.97 -20.44
CA TYR A 190 -19.21 -5.93 -21.14
C TYR A 190 -19.45 -6.26 -22.61
N HIS A 191 -18.45 -6.82 -23.30
CA HIS A 191 -18.55 -7.24 -24.69
C HIS A 191 -19.06 -8.68 -24.88
N SER A 192 -19.76 -9.24 -23.90
CA SER A 192 -20.30 -10.62 -23.96
C SER A 192 -19.24 -11.67 -24.32
N HIS A 193 -18.04 -11.52 -23.78
CA HIS A 193 -16.84 -12.34 -23.99
C HIS A 193 -16.22 -12.31 -25.39
N GLY A 194 -16.67 -11.40 -26.26
CA GLY A 194 -16.13 -11.24 -27.61
C GLY A 194 -16.58 -12.32 -28.59
N ASP A 195 -15.74 -12.61 -29.58
CA ASP A 195 -15.96 -13.67 -30.58
C ASP A 195 -15.25 -14.98 -30.19
N PHE A 196 -15.40 -16.03 -31.00
CA PHE A 196 -14.78 -17.33 -30.74
C PHE A 196 -13.25 -17.25 -30.58
N VAL A 197 -12.57 -16.43 -31.38
CA VAL A 197 -11.11 -16.30 -31.34
C VAL A 197 -10.67 -15.59 -30.07
N THR A 198 -11.30 -14.45 -29.76
CA THR A 198 -10.98 -13.61 -28.60
C THR A 198 -11.38 -14.24 -27.27
N SER A 199 -12.40 -15.10 -27.27
CA SER A 199 -12.84 -15.85 -26.09
C SER A 199 -11.73 -16.71 -25.47
N GLN A 200 -10.71 -17.12 -26.26
CA GLN A 200 -9.55 -17.86 -25.75
C GLN A 200 -8.78 -17.09 -24.68
N TRP A 201 -8.62 -15.76 -24.86
CA TRP A 201 -8.02 -14.91 -23.82
C TRP A 201 -8.99 -14.69 -22.67
N SER A 202 -10.29 -14.55 -22.92
CA SER A 202 -11.29 -14.44 -21.83
C SER A 202 -11.26 -15.67 -20.91
N ILE A 203 -11.11 -16.88 -21.46
CA ILE A 203 -10.95 -18.12 -20.67
C ILE A 203 -9.67 -18.08 -19.84
N CYS A 204 -8.54 -17.63 -20.42
CA CYS A 204 -7.29 -17.47 -19.70
C CYS A 204 -7.41 -16.47 -18.55
N LEU A 205 -8.03 -15.32 -18.80
CA LEU A 205 -8.29 -14.28 -17.80
C LEU A 205 -9.17 -14.79 -16.68
N LEU A 206 -10.25 -15.51 -17.00
CA LEU A 206 -11.14 -16.11 -16.02
C LEU A 206 -10.39 -17.11 -15.13
N HIS A 207 -9.51 -17.93 -15.70
CA HIS A 207 -8.72 -18.90 -14.93
C HIS A 207 -7.74 -18.21 -13.97
N VAL A 208 -7.11 -17.11 -14.40
CA VAL A 208 -6.21 -16.30 -13.56
C VAL A 208 -6.98 -15.56 -12.46
N THR A 209 -8.02 -14.82 -12.82
CA THR A 209 -8.78 -13.97 -11.88
C THR A 209 -9.52 -14.77 -10.82
N ARG A 210 -10.01 -15.97 -11.16
CA ARG A 210 -10.65 -16.89 -10.20
C ARG A 210 -9.74 -17.28 -9.03
N GLN A 211 -8.42 -17.17 -9.19
CA GLN A 211 -7.50 -17.51 -8.10
C GLN A 211 -7.60 -16.54 -6.91
N TRP A 212 -8.15 -15.34 -7.10
CA TRP A 212 -8.30 -14.35 -6.03
C TRP A 212 -9.68 -13.67 -5.94
N MET A 213 -10.52 -13.73 -6.97
CA MET A 213 -11.90 -13.21 -6.93
C MET A 213 -12.97 -14.31 -6.98
N GLY A 214 -12.56 -15.57 -7.15
CA GLY A 214 -13.48 -16.70 -7.27
C GLY A 214 -14.00 -17.21 -5.92
N PRO A 215 -15.08 -18.03 -5.93
CA PRO A 215 -15.55 -18.70 -4.71
C PRO A 215 -14.52 -19.66 -4.11
N ASP A 216 -13.57 -20.13 -4.94
CA ASP A 216 -12.46 -20.99 -4.53
C ASP A 216 -11.20 -20.19 -4.16
N ALA A 217 -11.26 -18.86 -4.17
CA ALA A 217 -10.13 -18.02 -3.75
C ALA A 217 -9.82 -18.29 -2.27
N TYR A 218 -8.52 -18.44 -1.98
CA TYR A 218 -8.08 -18.85 -0.66
C TYR A 218 -6.82 -18.12 -0.24
N ALA A 219 -6.85 -17.58 0.97
CA ALA A 219 -5.69 -17.15 1.73
C ALA A 219 -5.61 -17.94 3.05
N PRO A 220 -4.41 -18.39 3.48
CA PRO A 220 -4.22 -19.01 4.79
C PRO A 220 -4.69 -18.10 5.93
N LYS A 221 -5.28 -18.67 6.99
CA LYS A 221 -5.80 -17.87 8.10
C LYS A 221 -4.71 -17.08 8.81
N TRP A 222 -3.52 -17.66 8.94
CA TRP A 222 -2.38 -16.92 9.49
C TRP A 222 -2.02 -15.68 8.68
N PHE A 223 -2.23 -15.71 7.36
CA PHE A 223 -1.97 -14.55 6.49
C PHE A 223 -3.08 -13.52 6.59
N VAL A 224 -4.34 -13.96 6.59
CA VAL A 224 -5.52 -13.08 6.78
C VAL A 224 -5.41 -12.34 8.12
N ASN A 225 -5.01 -13.05 9.18
CA ASN A 225 -4.82 -12.50 10.52
C ASN A 225 -3.47 -11.81 10.72
N ALA A 226 -2.57 -11.84 9.72
CA ALA A 226 -1.30 -11.16 9.83
C ALA A 226 -1.52 -9.65 9.94
N ARG A 227 -0.59 -8.95 10.58
CA ARG A 227 -0.65 -7.49 10.63
C ARG A 227 -0.47 -6.95 9.20
N GLY A 228 -1.32 -6.01 8.82
CA GLY A 228 -1.13 -5.21 7.61
C GLY A 228 0.18 -4.44 7.67
N VAL A 229 0.85 -4.31 6.53
CA VAL A 229 1.90 -3.33 6.33
C VAL A 229 1.22 -1.97 6.39
N ASP A 230 1.56 -1.21 7.40
CA ASP A 230 1.31 0.22 7.45
C ASP A 230 2.64 0.88 6.99
N LEU A 231 2.86 1.10 5.69
CA LEU A 231 4.03 1.88 5.20
C LEU A 231 3.95 3.37 5.54
N ASP A 232 3.00 3.78 6.38
CA ASP A 232 3.05 5.13 6.97
C ASP A 232 4.26 5.27 7.93
N ASP A 233 4.99 4.17 8.16
CA ASP A 233 6.21 4.11 8.93
C ASP A 233 7.53 4.21 8.10
N GLU A 234 7.75 5.33 7.41
CA GLU A 234 9.06 6.04 7.56
C GLU A 234 9.27 6.48 9.05
N THR A 235 8.26 6.26 9.89
CA THR A 235 8.19 6.32 11.36
C THR A 235 8.14 4.92 11.99
N LEU A 236 9.19 4.10 12.15
CA LEU A 236 10.30 4.34 13.07
C LEU A 236 11.30 3.17 12.95
N ALA A 237 12.56 3.48 12.68
CA ALA A 237 13.74 2.71 13.12
C ALA A 237 14.89 3.71 13.31
N SER A 238 15.67 3.79 14.39
CA SER A 238 15.88 2.89 15.54
C SER A 238 15.99 3.68 16.87
N SER A 239 15.49 4.93 16.91
CA SER A 239 15.54 5.82 18.10
C SER A 239 14.22 6.50 18.46
N GLU A 240 13.13 6.26 17.73
CA GLU A 240 12.04 7.25 17.65
C GLU A 240 10.77 6.88 18.41
N ALA A 241 10.89 6.11 19.49
CA ALA A 241 10.12 6.40 20.68
C ALA A 241 11.03 7.06 21.72
N ALA A 242 11.78 8.12 21.34
CA ALA A 242 12.29 9.07 22.32
C ALA A 242 11.09 9.85 22.89
N GLY A 243 10.42 9.19 23.81
CA GLY A 243 9.23 9.62 24.54
C GLY A 243 8.96 8.65 25.68
N TYR A 244 10.03 8.19 26.32
CA TYR A 244 10.03 7.57 27.63
C TYR A 244 10.95 8.41 28.50
N ASP A 245 10.41 9.51 29.03
CA ASP A 245 10.85 9.92 30.36
C ASP A 245 10.06 9.05 31.35
N ASP A 246 10.75 8.04 31.89
CA ASP A 246 10.33 7.30 33.09
C ASP A 246 10.53 8.17 34.33
N SER A 247 9.90 9.35 34.34
CA SER A 247 9.85 10.21 35.52
C SER A 247 8.42 10.66 35.82
N ASP A 248 7.50 9.69 35.87
CA ASP A 248 6.25 9.81 36.63
C ASP A 248 5.63 8.43 36.93
N ALA A 249 6.39 7.58 37.62
CA ALA A 249 5.86 6.44 38.37
C ALA A 249 6.75 6.15 39.58
N LEU A 250 6.76 7.08 40.54
CA LEU A 250 7.13 6.76 41.92
C LEU A 250 5.89 6.22 42.64
N PRO A 251 5.81 4.91 42.96
CA PRO A 251 5.06 4.49 44.13
C PRO A 251 5.94 4.74 45.37
N ASP A 252 5.51 5.71 46.16
CA ASP A 252 5.99 5.97 47.51
C ASP A 252 5.79 4.70 48.39
N LYS A 253 6.88 4.26 49.04
CA LYS A 253 6.97 3.41 50.25
C LYS A 253 6.59 1.91 50.18
N CYS A 254 7.61 1.07 50.42
CA CYS A 254 7.66 -0.01 51.43
C CYS A 254 9.10 -0.55 51.49
N SER A 255 9.93 -0.08 52.43
CA SER A 255 10.25 -0.74 53.71
C SER A 255 10.95 -2.10 53.60
N ALA A 256 12.28 -2.05 53.75
CA ALA A 256 13.18 -2.99 54.42
C ALA A 256 12.89 -4.51 54.40
N CYS A 257 13.78 -5.28 53.75
CA CYS A 257 14.46 -6.43 54.38
C CYS A 257 15.55 -7.05 53.48
N ASP A 258 16.72 -7.23 54.10
CA ASP A 258 17.80 -8.21 53.90
C ASP A 258 18.70 -8.25 52.66
N GLU A 259 19.94 -7.82 52.93
CA GLU A 259 21.19 -8.30 52.36
C GLU A 259 21.35 -9.83 52.54
N SER A 260 21.37 -10.59 51.46
CA SER A 260 22.35 -11.66 51.24
C SER A 260 22.05 -12.40 49.94
N CYS A 261 22.86 -12.19 48.90
CA CYS A 261 23.32 -13.24 47.98
C CYS A 261 24.22 -12.60 46.90
N LEU A 262 25.50 -12.49 47.22
CA LEU A 262 26.56 -12.53 46.23
C LEU A 262 26.48 -13.88 45.50
N LEU A 263 26.55 -13.90 44.17
CA LEU A 263 27.41 -14.81 43.40
C LEU A 263 27.37 -14.49 41.89
N SER A 264 28.55 -14.09 41.41
CA SER A 264 29.22 -14.45 40.15
C SER A 264 28.49 -14.25 38.81
N ARG A 265 28.91 -13.19 38.10
CA ARG A 265 28.70 -12.97 36.67
C ARG A 265 29.99 -13.37 35.96
N ALA A 266 30.04 -14.59 35.43
CA ALA A 266 31.06 -15.04 34.50
C ALA A 266 30.41 -15.72 33.29
N ASP A 267 31.09 -15.58 32.15
CA ASP A 267 30.92 -16.36 30.91
C ASP A 267 29.91 -15.85 29.87
N CYS A 268 30.39 -14.98 28.98
CA CYS A 268 30.10 -15.09 27.55
C CYS A 268 31.38 -14.78 26.73
N PRO A 269 31.71 -15.57 25.68
CA PRO A 269 33.01 -15.51 25.04
C PRO A 269 33.15 -14.38 24.01
N ARG A 270 34.34 -13.80 24.02
CA ARG A 270 34.91 -12.86 23.06
C ARG A 270 35.17 -13.57 21.72
N ALA A 271 34.65 -13.03 20.62
CA ALA A 271 35.18 -13.29 19.28
C ALA A 271 35.97 -12.06 18.82
N THR A 272 37.15 -12.32 18.24
CA THR A 272 38.24 -11.37 17.98
C THR A 272 38.39 -11.12 16.48
N GLY A 273 38.73 -9.88 16.11
CA GLY A 273 39.35 -9.48 14.82
C GLY A 273 38.35 -8.96 13.78
N VAL A 274 38.56 -7.85 13.06
CA VAL A 274 39.80 -7.18 12.62
C VAL A 274 39.54 -5.66 12.44
N ALA A 275 40.63 -4.90 12.61
CA ALA A 275 40.74 -3.45 12.71
C ALA A 275 40.23 -2.60 11.53
N ALA A 276 39.64 -1.46 11.87
CA ALA A 276 39.77 -0.22 11.10
C ALA A 276 40.21 0.89 12.07
N VAL A 277 41.39 1.42 11.83
CA VAL A 277 41.97 2.56 12.53
C VAL A 277 41.30 3.83 12.01
N GLY A 278 40.55 4.47 12.88
CA GLY A 278 40.09 5.86 12.78
C GLY A 278 39.71 6.28 14.18
N ASP A 279 40.08 7.48 14.61
CA ASP A 279 39.82 8.05 15.95
C ASP A 279 38.31 8.06 16.27
N ASP A 280 37.79 6.91 16.67
CA ASP A 280 36.43 6.74 17.16
C ASP A 280 36.49 6.88 18.67
N ILE A 281 36.57 8.14 19.11
CA ILE A 281 36.19 8.48 20.47
C ILE A 281 34.75 8.00 20.62
N ASP A 282 34.61 6.93 21.40
CA ASP A 282 33.35 6.27 21.76
C ASP A 282 32.25 7.32 21.91
N SER A 283 31.15 7.11 21.17
CA SER A 283 30.03 8.03 21.10
C SER A 283 29.48 8.34 22.50
N GLN A 284 29.56 7.39 23.43
CA GLN A 284 29.22 7.60 24.84
C GLN A 284 30.12 8.64 25.53
N THR A 285 31.40 8.68 25.19
CA THR A 285 32.36 9.65 25.76
C THR A 285 32.08 11.06 25.24
N LYS A 286 31.71 11.22 23.96
CA LYS A 286 31.31 12.53 23.40
C LYS A 286 30.03 13.07 24.07
N VAL A 287 29.04 12.20 24.28
CA VAL A 287 27.79 12.56 24.95
C VAL A 287 28.04 12.91 26.41
N SER A 288 28.90 12.16 27.11
CA SER A 288 29.26 12.45 28.50
C SER A 288 30.00 13.78 28.67
N ILE A 289 30.91 14.11 27.74
CA ILE A 289 31.62 15.41 27.72
C ILE A 289 30.66 16.56 27.41
N TRP A 290 29.67 16.34 26.54
CA TRP A 290 28.64 17.34 26.24
C TRP A 290 27.72 17.56 27.45
N LEU A 291 27.25 16.48 28.09
CA LEU A 291 26.37 16.54 29.26
C LEU A 291 27.02 17.31 30.42
N ASN A 292 28.32 17.08 30.65
CA ASN A 292 29.08 17.77 31.70
C ASN A 292 29.43 19.24 31.37
N LYS A 293 29.16 19.71 30.15
CA LYS A 293 29.35 21.11 29.74
C LYS A 293 28.06 21.92 29.74
N VAL A 294 26.91 21.27 29.90
CA VAL A 294 25.62 21.96 30.01
C VAL A 294 25.37 22.22 31.49
N ASP A 295 25.37 23.49 31.88
CA ASP A 295 25.01 23.92 33.23
C ASP A 295 23.52 23.58 33.46
N PRO A 296 23.19 22.70 34.43
CA PRO A 296 21.81 22.26 34.66
C PRO A 296 20.88 23.38 35.16
N ASP A 297 21.46 24.50 35.63
CA ASP A 297 20.71 25.68 36.08
C ASP A 297 20.69 26.81 35.01
N CYS A 298 21.06 26.51 33.77
CA CYS A 298 20.94 27.45 32.65
C CYS A 298 19.46 27.71 32.31
N ASP A 299 19.01 28.95 32.50
CA ASP A 299 17.67 29.39 32.08
C ASP A 299 17.45 29.14 30.58
N ASP A 300 16.34 28.48 30.23
CA ASP A 300 15.97 28.16 28.84
C ASP A 300 15.99 29.46 27.99
N PRO A 301 16.80 29.54 26.91
CA PRO A 301 16.86 30.72 26.05
C PRO A 301 15.54 31.02 25.31
N ASN A 302 14.54 30.14 25.40
CA ASN A 302 13.17 30.38 24.91
C ASN A 302 12.14 30.62 26.02
N SER A 303 12.55 30.71 27.29
CA SER A 303 11.64 31.09 28.37
C SER A 303 11.38 32.60 28.31
N ASP A 304 10.20 32.99 27.80
CA ASP A 304 9.75 34.38 27.85
C ASP A 304 9.65 34.83 29.32
N PRO A 305 10.14 36.04 29.67
CA PRO A 305 10.06 36.53 31.04
C PRO A 305 8.61 36.66 31.48
N VAL A 306 8.32 36.22 32.70
CA VAL A 306 7.01 36.30 33.35
C VAL A 306 6.56 37.77 33.41
N GLN A 307 5.79 38.21 32.40
CA GLN A 307 5.13 39.51 32.39
C GLN A 307 3.64 39.35 32.73
N ALA A 308 3.20 40.25 33.61
CA ALA A 308 1.86 40.35 34.16
C ALA A 308 0.75 40.30 33.10
N LYS A 309 -0.38 39.68 33.51
CA LYS A 309 -1.65 39.52 32.77
C LYS A 309 -1.96 40.72 31.85
N THR A 310 -1.63 40.59 30.57
CA THR A 310 -2.12 41.45 29.50
C THR A 310 -3.35 40.81 28.83
N PRO A 311 -4.30 41.61 28.30
CA PRO A 311 -5.56 41.09 27.75
C PRO A 311 -5.28 40.17 26.56
N ARG A 312 -6.04 39.06 26.47
CA ARG A 312 -5.95 38.06 25.40
C ARG A 312 -5.92 38.75 24.03
N SER A 313 -4.77 38.67 23.35
CA SER A 313 -4.66 39.08 21.95
C SER A 313 -5.42 38.09 21.06
N SER A 314 -5.97 38.62 19.97
CA SER A 314 -6.76 37.87 19.00
C SER A 314 -6.00 36.67 18.45
N LEU A 315 -6.66 35.50 18.44
CA LEU A 315 -6.18 34.23 17.89
C LEU A 315 -5.47 34.44 16.54
N LYS A 316 -4.18 34.09 16.47
CA LYS A 316 -3.41 34.15 15.23
C LYS A 316 -4.01 33.18 14.21
N LEU A 317 -4.55 33.71 13.12
CA LEU A 317 -5.12 32.93 12.02
C LEU A 317 -4.09 31.95 11.42
N ARG A 318 -4.57 30.76 11.04
CA ARG A 318 -3.78 29.69 10.38
C ARG A 318 -3.09 30.25 9.13
N ARG A 319 -1.85 29.79 8.85
CA ARG A 319 -1.01 30.28 7.73
C ARG A 319 -1.72 30.25 6.38
N SER A 320 -2.54 29.24 6.11
CA SER A 320 -3.33 29.12 4.87
C SER A 320 -4.34 30.25 4.70
N ILE A 321 -5.01 30.66 5.78
CA ILE A 321 -5.96 31.79 5.77
C ILE A 321 -5.22 33.10 5.53
N ARG A 322 -4.02 33.27 6.12
CA ARG A 322 -3.17 34.44 5.89
C ARG A 322 -2.68 34.54 4.44
N ILE A 323 -2.36 33.40 3.81
CA ILE A 323 -1.93 33.35 2.40
C ILE A 323 -3.13 33.63 1.47
N ALA A 324 -4.30 33.03 1.73
CA ALA A 324 -5.51 33.26 0.96
C ALA A 324 -5.99 34.72 1.04
N ALA A 325 -5.95 35.34 2.23
CA ALA A 325 -6.30 36.75 2.41
C ALA A 325 -5.32 37.71 1.71
N ARG A 326 -4.04 37.34 1.60
CA ARG A 326 -3.05 38.10 0.82
C ARG A 326 -3.25 37.95 -0.69
N ALA A 327 -3.72 36.80 -1.15
CA ALA A 327 -3.90 36.52 -2.56
C ALA A 327 -5.13 37.24 -3.17
N CYS A 328 -6.20 37.45 -2.39
CA CYS A 328 -7.42 38.14 -2.86
C CYS A 328 -7.98 39.10 -1.77
N PRO A 329 -7.53 40.36 -1.71
CA PRO A 329 -7.94 41.34 -0.68
C PRO A 329 -9.44 41.71 -0.71
N TYR A 330 -10.12 41.45 -1.82
CA TYR A 330 -11.53 41.80 -2.05
C TYR A 330 -12.45 40.58 -2.16
N ALA A 331 -11.97 39.39 -1.77
CA ALA A 331 -12.83 38.20 -1.75
C ALA A 331 -13.89 38.31 -0.64
N PRO A 332 -15.14 37.90 -0.91
CA PRO A 332 -16.18 37.81 0.13
C PRO A 332 -15.71 36.91 1.28
N PRO A 333 -16.21 37.15 2.53
CA PRO A 333 -15.80 36.39 3.70
C PRO A 333 -15.97 34.89 3.43
N PRO A 334 -15.02 34.05 3.90
CA PRO A 334 -15.08 32.61 3.64
C PRO A 334 -16.42 32.05 4.13
N PRO A 335 -16.98 31.05 3.42
CA PRO A 335 -18.20 30.39 3.86
C PRO A 335 -18.02 29.89 5.30
N ARG A 336 -19.10 29.94 6.09
CA ARG A 336 -19.14 29.46 7.47
C ARG A 336 -18.44 28.11 7.58
N PRO A 337 -17.67 27.86 8.65
CA PRO A 337 -16.96 26.59 8.81
C PRO A 337 -17.92 25.43 8.56
N SER A 338 -17.48 24.50 7.73
CA SER A 338 -18.21 23.28 7.39
C SER A 338 -18.82 22.68 8.65
N PRO A 339 -20.07 22.15 8.61
CA PRO A 339 -20.66 21.50 9.76
C PRO A 339 -19.65 20.48 10.28
N THR A 340 -19.26 20.60 11.54
CA THR A 340 -18.49 19.56 12.22
C THR A 340 -19.27 18.27 11.97
N ARG A 341 -18.64 17.31 11.27
CA ARG A 341 -19.25 16.02 10.93
C ARG A 341 -19.71 15.41 12.26
N ARG A 342 -20.99 15.58 12.61
CA ARG A 342 -21.60 14.86 13.73
C ARG A 342 -21.75 13.45 13.21
N GLY A 343 -20.68 12.66 13.33
CA GLY A 343 -20.80 11.21 13.24
C GLY A 343 -21.92 10.76 14.18
N PRO A 344 -22.59 9.64 13.88
CA PRO A 344 -23.61 9.11 14.77
C PRO A 344 -23.05 9.04 16.19
N TRP A 345 -23.82 9.57 17.15
CA TRP A 345 -23.42 9.52 18.55
C TRP A 345 -23.12 8.07 18.92
N PRO A 346 -21.99 7.79 19.58
CA PRO A 346 -21.62 6.43 19.92
C PRO A 346 -22.72 5.78 20.76
N SER A 347 -22.94 4.49 20.52
CA SER A 347 -23.85 3.68 21.33
C SER A 347 -23.44 3.73 22.82
N ALA A 348 -24.37 3.48 23.75
CA ALA A 348 -24.08 3.46 25.18
C ALA A 348 -22.88 2.56 25.55
N ARG A 349 -22.63 1.49 24.78
CA ARG A 349 -21.45 0.63 24.93
C ARG A 349 -20.13 1.34 24.58
N ALA A 350 -20.15 2.24 23.61
CA ALA A 350 -18.97 3.00 23.19
C ALA A 350 -18.70 4.24 24.07
N CYS A 351 -19.57 4.56 25.03
CA CYS A 351 -19.37 5.62 26.02
C CYS A 351 -18.53 5.19 27.22
N ASP A 352 -18.51 3.89 27.56
CA ASP A 352 -17.70 3.34 28.65
C ASP A 352 -16.73 2.29 28.08
N PRO A 353 -15.55 2.71 27.61
CA PRO A 353 -14.61 1.81 26.99
C PRO A 353 -13.84 0.96 28.01
N ILE A 354 -13.95 1.27 29.31
CA ILE A 354 -13.34 0.45 30.38
C ILE A 354 -14.19 -0.81 30.56
N ARG A 355 -15.52 -0.68 30.61
CA ARG A 355 -16.44 -1.84 30.68
C ARG A 355 -16.62 -2.54 29.34
N HIS A 356 -16.47 -1.80 28.24
CA HIS A 356 -16.67 -2.30 26.89
C HIS A 356 -15.51 -1.89 25.98
N PRO A 357 -14.33 -2.50 26.15
CA PRO A 357 -13.17 -2.19 25.33
C PRO A 357 -13.48 -2.42 23.85
N PRO A 358 -12.93 -1.59 22.94
CA PRO A 358 -13.06 -1.79 21.51
C PRO A 358 -12.72 -3.22 21.09
N SER A 359 -13.39 -3.74 20.06
CA SER A 359 -13.24 -5.14 19.63
C SER A 359 -11.81 -5.51 19.25
N TRP A 360 -10.99 -4.54 18.83
CA TRP A 360 -9.57 -4.74 18.50
C TRP A 360 -8.71 -5.05 19.74
N VAL A 361 -9.11 -4.63 20.94
CA VAL A 361 -8.39 -4.90 22.20
C VAL A 361 -8.37 -6.41 22.51
N LYS A 362 -9.45 -7.12 22.18
CA LYS A 362 -9.57 -8.57 22.39
C LYS A 362 -8.83 -9.40 21.34
N ARG A 363 -8.36 -8.79 20.25
CA ARG A 363 -7.68 -9.46 19.13
C ARG A 363 -6.17 -9.58 19.33
N ASN A 364 -5.68 -9.57 20.58
CA ASN A 364 -4.26 -9.60 20.94
C ASN A 364 -3.43 -8.48 20.29
N GLY A 365 -3.57 -7.25 20.79
CA GLY A 365 -2.54 -6.22 20.61
C GLY A 365 -2.51 -5.52 19.26
N GLN A 366 -3.66 -5.25 18.64
CA GLN A 366 -3.69 -4.35 17.49
C GLN A 366 -3.27 -2.93 17.94
N PHE A 367 -2.10 -2.50 17.48
CA PHE A 367 -1.60 -1.12 17.55
C PHE A 367 -2.47 -0.20 16.67
N PRO A 368 -2.28 1.14 16.74
CA PRO A 368 -3.05 2.06 15.92
C PRO A 368 -2.97 1.69 14.44
N THR A 369 -4.13 1.59 13.80
CA THR A 369 -4.27 1.35 12.35
C THR A 369 -4.92 2.56 11.69
N VAL A 370 -4.89 2.60 10.36
CA VAL A 370 -5.58 3.64 9.56
C VAL A 370 -7.09 3.70 9.81
N HIS A 371 -7.68 2.63 10.36
CA HIS A 371 -9.09 2.55 10.71
C HIS A 371 -9.40 2.96 12.15
N PHE A 372 -8.40 3.34 12.95
CA PHE A 372 -8.65 3.82 14.32
C PHE A 372 -9.51 5.08 14.27
N THR A 373 -10.69 4.99 14.88
CA THR A 373 -11.52 6.17 15.11
C THR A 373 -10.85 7.07 16.15
N SER A 374 -11.29 8.32 16.25
CA SER A 374 -10.79 9.22 17.31
C SER A 374 -11.02 8.65 18.72
N ASN A 375 -12.06 7.82 18.92
CA ASN A 375 -12.30 7.11 20.18
C ASN A 375 -11.30 5.97 20.39
N ASP A 376 -10.95 5.22 19.35
CA ASP A 376 -9.92 4.16 19.44
C ASP A 376 -8.56 4.75 19.80
N TRP A 377 -8.22 5.90 19.20
CA TRP A 377 -7.02 6.66 19.54
C TRP A 377 -6.99 7.14 20.99
N ALA A 378 -8.10 7.67 21.49
CA ALA A 378 -8.19 8.10 22.89
C ALA A 378 -8.12 6.92 23.86
N TYR A 379 -8.72 5.78 23.50
CA TYR A 379 -8.67 4.59 24.33
C TYR A 379 -7.26 4.00 24.36
N PHE A 380 -6.62 3.88 23.19
CA PHE A 380 -5.27 3.36 23.07
C PHE A 380 -4.24 4.23 23.81
N LYS A 381 -4.32 5.56 23.69
CA LYS A 381 -3.33 6.48 24.31
C LYS A 381 -3.62 6.80 25.77
N ARG A 382 -4.89 6.83 26.19
CA ARG A 382 -5.28 7.38 27.50
C ARG A 382 -6.23 6.49 28.30
N GLY A 383 -6.56 5.30 27.80
CA GLY A 383 -7.57 4.44 28.41
C GLY A 383 -8.96 5.09 28.50
N ALA A 384 -9.24 6.09 27.66
CA ALA A 384 -10.43 6.94 27.76
C ALA A 384 -11.20 7.02 26.43
N ALA A 385 -12.52 7.22 26.48
CA ALA A 385 -13.30 7.51 25.27
C ALA A 385 -13.53 9.02 25.16
N LEU A 386 -13.37 9.60 23.97
CA LEU A 386 -13.70 11.02 23.74
C LEU A 386 -15.20 11.27 23.92
N ALA A 387 -16.02 10.23 23.81
CA ALA A 387 -17.45 10.29 24.01
C ALA A 387 -17.92 9.87 25.42
N ALA A 388 -17.00 9.69 26.37
CA ALA A 388 -17.36 9.42 27.76
C ALA A 388 -18.05 10.65 28.38
N HIS A 389 -19.22 10.43 28.98
CA HIS A 389 -19.97 11.47 29.68
C HIS A 389 -19.12 11.99 30.84
N ARG A 390 -18.96 13.32 30.93
CA ARG A 390 -18.26 14.00 32.02
C ARG A 390 -19.12 14.03 33.28
N ASN A 391 -19.53 12.88 33.80
CA ASN A 391 -20.43 12.79 34.95
C ASN A 391 -20.04 11.74 36.00
N ASP A 392 -18.80 11.26 36.02
CA ASP A 392 -18.27 10.52 37.17
C ASP A 392 -16.87 11.06 37.53
N ARG A 393 -16.84 12.00 38.46
CA ARG A 393 -15.69 12.30 39.32
C ARG A 393 -16.21 12.43 40.74
#